data_AF-A0A453M8D9-F1
#
_entry.id   AF-A0A453M8D9-F1
#
_cell.length_a   1.000
_cell.length_b   1.000
_cell.length_c   1.000
_cell.angle_alpha   90.00
_cell.angle_beta   90.00
_cell.angle_gamma   90.00
#
_symmetry.space_group_name_H-M   'P 1'
#
loop_
_entity.id
_entity.type
_entity.pdbx_description
1 polymer ?
#
loop_
_entity_poly.entity_id
_entity_poly.type
_entity_poly.pdbx_seq_one_letter_code
_entity_poly.pdbx_strand_id
1 'polypeptide(L)'
;MAPPATPLPFLVLLATLLAAAPLLPPAAAAEPEAFDVRRHLSTVTRYDVSRASNSVVSAPAISDECRVIHLNLVARHGTRAPTKKRIKELDRLAVRLGTLVDEAKQGPDTASLKKIPSWMKGWESRWKGRVKGGELVSEGEEELFNFANRVKERFQDLFDEEYHPDVYSIRATQVPRASASAVAFGLGLLSGKGKLGAGNNRAFSVLSESRASDICLRFFDSCKTYKDYRKRKEPDVDKQKEPILEHVTSALVSRYHLKFTTQDVSSLWFLCKQEASLLNITNQACQLFNEDEVGC
;
A
#
# COMPACT_ATOMS: atom_id res chain seq x y z
N MET A 1 -48.52 82.54 5.64
CA MET A 1 -49.05 83.11 6.89
C MET A 1 -48.68 82.14 8.01
N ALA A 2 -48.09 82.65 9.10
CA ALA A 2 -47.60 81.93 10.30
C ALA A 2 -46.23 81.18 10.17
N PRO A 3 -45.43 81.03 11.25
CA PRO A 3 -44.06 81.57 11.37
C PRO A 3 -42.99 80.47 11.64
N PRO A 4 -41.71 80.77 11.98
CA PRO A 4 -40.62 79.79 11.97
C PRO A 4 -40.57 78.95 13.25
N ALA A 5 -40.09 77.71 13.16
CA ALA A 5 -39.84 76.84 14.30
C ALA A 5 -38.35 76.46 14.38
N THR A 6 -37.80 76.77 15.56
CA THR A 6 -36.45 76.55 16.08
C THR A 6 -36.03 75.08 16.16
N PRO A 7 -34.71 74.77 16.17
CA PRO A 7 -34.21 73.40 16.30
C PRO A 7 -34.12 72.98 17.78
N LEU A 8 -34.52 71.75 18.09
CA LEU A 8 -34.21 71.06 19.36
C LEU A 8 -33.83 69.59 19.07
N PRO A 9 -33.11 68.92 19.97
CA PRO A 9 -31.81 68.33 19.66
C PRO A 9 -31.86 66.83 19.39
N PHE A 10 -30.85 66.36 18.65
CA PHE A 10 -30.48 64.97 18.47
C PHE A 10 -30.25 64.30 19.84
N LEU A 11 -31.20 63.45 20.26
CA LEU A 11 -30.93 62.39 21.25
C LEU A 11 -30.59 61.12 20.46
N VAL A 12 -29.29 60.85 20.30
CA VAL A 12 -28.82 59.57 19.76
C VAL A 12 -28.93 58.54 20.89
N LEU A 13 -29.96 57.69 20.84
CA LEU A 13 -30.04 56.49 21.67
C LEU A 13 -29.04 55.46 21.08
N LEU A 14 -27.87 55.35 21.68
CA LEU A 14 -26.90 54.30 21.33
C LEU A 14 -27.35 52.98 21.97
N ALA A 15 -28.15 52.19 21.25
CA ALA A 15 -28.47 50.83 21.65
C ALA A 15 -27.25 49.94 21.39
N THR A 16 -26.47 49.65 22.44
CA THR A 16 -25.39 48.66 22.38
C THR A 16 -25.98 47.26 22.35
N LEU A 17 -26.10 46.66 21.17
CA LEU A 17 -26.30 45.22 21.00
C LEU A 17 -25.01 44.50 21.38
N LEU A 18 -24.93 43.93 22.59
CA LEU A 18 -23.96 42.89 22.90
C LEU A 18 -24.36 41.62 22.14
N ALA A 19 -23.72 41.39 20.99
CA ALA A 19 -23.76 40.10 20.33
C ALA A 19 -22.93 39.11 21.16
N ALA A 20 -23.60 38.24 21.91
CA ALA A 20 -22.97 37.07 22.52
C ALA A 20 -22.55 36.12 21.39
N ALA A 21 -21.26 36.14 21.04
CA ALA A 21 -20.69 35.15 20.13
C ALA A 21 -20.76 33.77 20.81
N PRO A 22 -21.37 32.74 20.19
CA PRO A 22 -21.31 31.40 20.74
C PRO A 22 -19.85 30.93 20.69
N LEU A 23 -19.29 30.65 21.86
CA LEU A 23 -18.01 29.96 22.01
C LEU A 23 -18.18 28.58 21.39
N LEU A 24 -17.71 28.41 20.14
CA LEU A 24 -17.51 27.09 19.56
C LEU A 24 -16.54 26.33 20.47
N PRO A 25 -16.90 25.10 20.91
CA PRO A 25 -15.96 24.29 21.65
C PRO A 25 -14.69 24.10 20.81
N PRO A 26 -13.50 24.07 21.43
CA PRO A 26 -12.28 23.74 20.71
C PRO A 26 -12.50 22.44 19.96
N ALA A 27 -12.15 22.42 18.67
CA ALA A 27 -12.16 21.21 17.87
C ALA A 27 -11.52 20.10 18.69
N ALA A 28 -12.29 19.05 19.00
CA ALA A 28 -11.77 17.90 19.72
C ALA A 28 -10.50 17.48 18.98
N ALA A 29 -9.36 17.51 19.68
CA ALA A 29 -8.12 16.97 19.15
C ALA A 29 -8.45 15.56 18.68
N ALA A 30 -8.25 15.29 17.39
CA ALA A 30 -8.50 13.96 16.85
C ALA A 30 -7.71 12.97 17.70
N GLU A 31 -8.40 12.00 18.29
CA GLU A 31 -7.78 10.87 18.96
C GLU A 31 -6.67 10.33 18.05
N PRO A 32 -5.46 10.06 18.58
CA PRO A 32 -4.39 9.49 17.76
C PRO A 32 -4.94 8.24 17.08
N GLU A 33 -4.86 8.20 15.74
CA GLU A 33 -5.34 7.05 14.98
C GLU A 33 -4.69 5.79 15.54
N ALA A 34 -5.52 4.81 15.90
CA ALA A 34 -5.03 3.53 16.39
C ALA A 34 -4.04 2.92 15.39
N PHE A 35 -2.94 2.37 15.89
CA PHE A 35 -1.90 1.77 15.05
C PHE A 35 -2.49 0.74 14.08
N ASP A 36 -2.26 0.98 12.78
CA ASP A 36 -2.69 0.08 11.71
C ASP A 36 -1.49 -0.47 10.97
N VAL A 37 -1.11 -1.72 11.29
CA VAL A 37 0.02 -2.44 10.67
C VAL A 37 -0.01 -2.39 9.14
N ARG A 38 -1.19 -2.28 8.50
CA ARG A 38 -1.33 -2.21 7.04
C ARG A 38 -0.62 -0.99 6.45
N ARG A 39 -0.41 0.08 7.23
CA ARG A 39 0.32 1.29 6.84
C ARG A 39 1.84 1.14 6.94
N HIS A 40 2.33 0.11 7.63
CA HIS A 40 3.76 -0.10 7.93
C HIS A 40 4.35 -1.34 7.22
N LEU A 41 3.77 -1.76 6.10
CA LEU A 41 4.22 -2.94 5.35
C LEU A 41 5.29 -2.61 4.29
N SER A 42 5.85 -1.39 4.32
CA SER A 42 6.85 -0.89 3.36
C SER A 42 6.36 -1.07 1.91
N THR A 43 7.17 -1.68 1.05
CA THR A 43 6.83 -1.93 -0.36
C THR A 43 5.68 -2.93 -0.59
N VAL A 44 5.02 -3.43 0.46
CA VAL A 44 3.85 -4.31 0.39
C VAL A 44 2.57 -3.60 0.87
N THR A 45 2.68 -2.37 1.40
CA THR A 45 1.52 -1.53 1.72
C THR A 45 0.69 -1.34 0.45
N ARG A 46 -0.61 -1.66 0.53
CA ARG A 46 -1.53 -1.46 -0.60
C ARG A 46 -1.64 0.03 -0.92
N TYR A 47 -1.83 0.33 -2.20
CA TYR A 47 -1.90 1.72 -2.65
C TYR A 47 -3.05 2.50 -2.01
N ASP A 48 -4.23 1.88 -1.85
CA ASP A 48 -5.40 2.51 -1.23
C ASP A 48 -5.17 2.85 0.25
N VAL A 49 -4.51 1.96 0.99
CA VAL A 49 -4.09 2.20 2.39
C VAL A 49 -3.10 3.36 2.47
N SER A 50 -2.08 3.37 1.61
CA SER A 50 -1.10 4.47 1.56
C SER A 50 -1.74 5.80 1.18
N ARG A 51 -2.66 5.80 0.19
CA ARG A 51 -3.36 6.99 -0.29
C ARG A 51 -4.30 7.59 0.76
N ALA A 52 -4.97 6.75 1.54
CA ALA A 52 -5.88 7.20 2.60
C ALA A 52 -5.14 7.81 3.81
N SER A 53 -3.83 7.63 3.90
CA SER A 53 -3.02 8.27 4.95
C SER A 53 -2.96 9.78 4.74
N ASN A 54 -3.12 10.54 5.83
CA ASN A 54 -3.03 12.01 5.87
C ASN A 54 -1.67 12.57 5.39
N SER A 55 -0.68 11.71 5.17
CA SER A 55 0.64 12.06 4.63
C SER A 55 0.67 12.33 3.12
N VAL A 56 -0.39 11.99 2.38
CA VAL A 56 -0.44 12.25 0.94
C VAL A 56 -0.97 13.66 0.70
N VAL A 57 -0.05 14.60 0.49
CA VAL A 57 -0.36 15.96 0.02
C VAL A 57 -1.21 15.83 -1.24
N SER A 58 -2.47 16.26 -1.16
CA SER A 58 -3.33 16.32 -2.34
C SER A 58 -2.66 17.22 -3.36
N ALA A 59 -2.40 16.69 -4.56
CA ALA A 59 -1.77 17.48 -5.61
C ALA A 59 -2.66 18.70 -5.92
N PRO A 60 -2.10 19.92 -5.90
CA PRO A 60 -2.89 21.14 -6.03
C PRO A 60 -3.72 21.14 -7.32
N ALA A 61 -4.83 21.85 -7.31
CA ALA A 61 -5.64 22.03 -8.51
C ALA A 61 -4.78 22.67 -9.62
N ILE A 62 -5.01 22.26 -10.86
CA ILE A 62 -4.40 22.90 -12.02
C ILE A 62 -5.14 24.23 -12.20
N SER A 63 -4.42 25.35 -12.23
CA SER A 63 -5.01 26.68 -12.47
C SER A 63 -5.66 26.72 -13.86
N ASP A 64 -6.77 27.44 -14.00
CA ASP A 64 -7.47 27.64 -15.28
C ASP A 64 -6.60 28.34 -16.34
N GLU A 65 -5.53 29.03 -15.92
CA GLU A 65 -4.54 29.66 -16.81
C GLU A 65 -3.50 28.67 -17.35
N CYS A 66 -3.47 27.44 -16.83
CA CYS A 66 -2.49 26.41 -17.17
C CYS A 66 -3.15 25.28 -17.96
N ARG A 67 -2.51 24.84 -19.05
CA ARG A 67 -2.91 23.64 -19.78
C ARG A 67 -1.83 22.57 -19.68
N VAL A 68 -2.22 21.36 -19.29
CA VAL A 68 -1.31 20.21 -19.31
C VAL A 68 -1.13 19.77 -20.76
N ILE A 69 0.13 19.68 -21.21
CA ILE A 69 0.47 19.31 -22.59
C ILE A 69 1.12 17.93 -22.71
N HIS A 70 1.55 17.33 -21.60
CA HIS A 70 2.24 16.05 -21.59
C HIS A 70 2.13 15.37 -20.22
N LEU A 71 2.05 14.04 -20.21
CA LEU A 71 2.13 13.21 -19.01
C LEU A 71 3.15 12.09 -19.19
N ASN A 72 4.16 12.04 -18.32
CA ASN A 72 5.01 10.87 -18.13
C ASN A 72 4.64 10.20 -16.81
N LEU A 73 4.25 8.93 -16.87
CA LEU A 73 3.89 8.15 -15.70
C LEU A 73 4.75 6.88 -15.63
N VAL A 74 5.43 6.71 -14.50
CA VAL A 74 6.09 5.46 -14.14
C VAL A 74 5.35 4.87 -12.95
N ALA A 75 4.74 3.72 -13.14
CA ALA A 75 3.98 3.02 -12.12
C ALA A 75 4.58 1.63 -11.85
N ARG A 76 4.55 1.22 -10.58
CA ARG A 76 4.83 -0.17 -10.22
C ARG A 76 3.64 -1.05 -10.62
N HIS A 77 3.89 -2.34 -10.78
CA HIS A 77 2.81 -3.33 -10.84
C HIS A 77 1.90 -3.24 -9.60
N GLY A 78 0.65 -3.64 -9.74
CA GLY A 78 -0.31 -3.67 -8.64
C GLY A 78 -0.07 -4.81 -7.66
N THR A 79 -1.00 -4.94 -6.72
CA THR A 79 -1.03 -6.02 -5.74
C THR A 79 -0.93 -7.41 -6.40
N ARG A 80 -0.08 -8.29 -5.85
CA ARG A 80 0.27 -9.59 -6.44
C ARG A 80 0.29 -10.72 -5.43
N ALA A 81 0.13 -11.95 -5.91
CA ALA A 81 0.34 -13.14 -5.11
C ALA A 81 1.82 -13.30 -4.67
N PRO A 82 2.09 -14.03 -3.57
CA PRO A 82 3.45 -14.45 -3.22
C PRO A 82 4.12 -15.21 -4.36
N THR A 83 5.44 -15.07 -4.51
CA THR A 83 6.18 -15.85 -5.51
C THR A 83 6.26 -17.32 -5.10
N LYS A 84 6.50 -18.23 -6.06
CA LYS A 84 6.67 -19.66 -5.77
C LYS A 84 7.69 -19.95 -4.66
N LYS A 85 8.80 -19.19 -4.61
CA LYS A 85 9.81 -19.30 -3.53
C LYS A 85 9.19 -18.98 -2.17
N ARG A 86 8.40 -17.91 -2.10
CA ARG A 86 7.76 -17.43 -0.87
C ARG A 86 6.58 -18.31 -0.44
N ILE A 87 5.86 -18.93 -1.37
CA ILE A 87 4.82 -19.93 -1.04
C ILE A 87 5.45 -21.11 -0.29
N LYS A 88 6.56 -21.64 -0.80
CA LYS A 88 7.29 -22.74 -0.12
C LYS A 88 7.81 -22.36 1.27
N GLU A 89 8.17 -21.09 1.47
CA GLU A 89 8.57 -20.58 2.79
C GLU A 89 7.40 -20.60 3.76
N LEU A 90 6.20 -20.21 3.34
CA LEU A 90 4.98 -20.29 4.15
C LEU A 90 4.57 -21.75 4.45
N ASP A 91 4.75 -22.66 3.50
CA ASP A 91 4.46 -24.09 3.72
C ASP A 91 5.40 -24.69 4.78
N ARG A 92 6.68 -24.30 4.78
CA ARG A 92 7.64 -24.69 5.83
C ARG A 92 7.31 -24.04 7.17
N LEU A 93 6.89 -22.78 7.15
CA LEU A 93 6.46 -22.08 8.36
C LEU A 93 5.27 -22.80 9.01
N ALA A 94 4.32 -23.32 8.23
CA ALA A 94 3.21 -24.10 8.78
C ALA A 94 3.67 -25.31 9.58
N VAL A 95 4.59 -26.10 9.01
CA VAL A 95 5.18 -27.26 9.70
C VAL A 95 5.90 -26.81 10.97
N ARG A 96 6.70 -25.75 10.88
CA ARG A 96 7.48 -25.20 11.98
C ARG A 96 6.61 -24.68 13.13
N LEU A 97 5.49 -24.01 12.83
CA LEU A 97 4.52 -23.57 13.84
C LEU A 97 3.90 -24.77 14.56
N GLY A 98 3.56 -25.85 13.84
CA GLY A 98 3.11 -27.10 14.45
C GLY A 98 4.13 -27.66 15.43
N THR A 99 5.40 -27.77 15.02
CA THR A 99 6.49 -28.22 15.89
C THR A 99 6.64 -27.37 17.14
N LEU A 100 6.65 -26.03 17.01
CA LEU A 100 6.77 -25.12 18.14
C LEU A 100 5.63 -25.28 19.16
N VAL A 101 4.40 -25.43 18.67
CA VAL A 101 3.22 -25.65 19.53
C VAL A 101 3.30 -27.01 20.23
N ASP A 102 3.75 -28.07 19.55
CA ASP A 102 3.85 -29.40 20.14
C ASP A 102 5.00 -29.52 21.14
N GLU A 103 6.15 -28.88 20.88
CA GLU A 103 7.25 -28.76 21.85
C GLU A 103 6.80 -28.03 23.11
N ALA A 104 6.02 -26.94 22.98
CA ALA A 104 5.51 -26.20 24.14
C ALA A 104 4.56 -27.02 25.01
N LYS A 105 3.72 -27.89 24.41
CA LYS A 105 2.83 -28.80 25.17
C LYS A 105 3.58 -29.85 25.98
N GLN A 106 4.77 -30.24 25.54
CA GLN A 106 5.61 -31.21 26.25
C GLN A 106 6.45 -30.54 27.35
N GLY A 107 6.45 -29.21 27.41
CA GLY A 107 7.16 -28.45 28.44
C GLY A 107 6.49 -28.54 29.81
N PRO A 108 7.25 -28.30 30.90
CA PRO A 108 6.73 -28.38 32.26
C PRO A 108 5.78 -27.23 32.62
N ASP A 109 5.83 -26.11 31.90
CA ASP A 109 5.05 -24.91 32.19
C ASP A 109 3.73 -24.88 31.40
N THR A 110 2.65 -25.36 32.00
CA THR A 110 1.31 -25.31 31.41
C THR A 110 0.72 -23.89 31.34
N ALA A 111 1.23 -22.93 32.12
CA ALA A 111 0.78 -21.54 32.06
C ALA A 111 1.29 -20.84 30.78
N SER A 112 2.46 -21.25 30.28
CA SER A 112 2.99 -20.78 28.99
C SER A 112 2.06 -21.07 27.81
N LEU A 113 1.30 -22.17 27.86
CA LEU A 113 0.34 -22.54 26.81
C LEU A 113 -0.77 -21.50 26.62
N LYS A 114 -1.15 -20.77 27.67
CA LYS A 114 -2.15 -19.69 27.58
C LYS A 114 -1.64 -18.47 26.82
N LYS A 115 -0.31 -18.34 26.68
CA LYS A 115 0.33 -17.23 25.94
C LYS A 115 0.43 -17.54 24.45
N ILE A 116 0.34 -18.81 24.04
CA ILE A 116 0.41 -19.20 22.62
C ILE A 116 -0.84 -18.72 21.89
N PRO A 117 -0.71 -17.94 20.80
CA PRO A 117 -1.84 -17.52 20.00
C PRO A 117 -2.61 -18.71 19.43
N SER A 118 -3.93 -18.71 19.61
CA SER A 118 -4.80 -19.82 19.20
C SER A 118 -4.73 -20.12 17.70
N TRP A 119 -4.52 -19.10 16.86
CA TRP A 119 -4.44 -19.25 15.41
C TRP A 119 -3.27 -20.12 14.96
N MET A 120 -2.17 -20.22 15.73
CA MET A 120 -1.01 -21.03 15.36
C MET A 120 -1.32 -22.53 15.36
N LYS A 121 -2.28 -22.96 16.18
CA LYS A 121 -2.65 -24.38 16.31
C LYS A 121 -3.34 -24.84 15.03
N GLY A 122 -2.64 -25.69 14.26
CA GLY A 122 -3.16 -26.22 13.01
C GLY A 122 -3.23 -25.18 11.89
N TRP A 123 -2.44 -24.09 11.98
CA TRP A 123 -2.37 -23.10 10.91
C TRP A 123 -1.89 -23.75 9.61
N GLU A 124 -2.58 -23.45 8.51
CA GLU A 124 -2.17 -23.85 7.17
C GLU A 124 -2.06 -22.62 6.26
N SER A 125 -1.05 -22.65 5.40
CA SER A 125 -0.85 -21.64 4.36
C SER A 125 -2.06 -21.58 3.43
N ARG A 126 -2.64 -20.40 3.23
CA ARG A 126 -3.71 -20.14 2.24
C ARG A 126 -3.25 -20.37 0.79
N TRP A 127 -1.94 -20.51 0.58
CA TRP A 127 -1.31 -20.82 -0.70
C TRP A 127 -0.82 -22.27 -0.80
N LYS A 128 -1.11 -23.12 0.20
CA LYS A 128 -0.74 -24.53 0.20
C LYS A 128 -1.24 -25.21 -1.08
N GLY A 129 -0.36 -26.00 -1.70
CA GLY A 129 -0.66 -26.72 -2.94
C GLY A 129 -0.59 -25.88 -4.23
N ARG A 130 -0.37 -24.57 -4.16
CA ARG A 130 -0.22 -23.75 -5.37
C ARG A 130 1.11 -24.04 -6.08
N VAL A 131 1.02 -24.31 -7.38
CA VAL A 131 2.19 -24.60 -8.24
C VAL A 131 2.73 -23.37 -8.98
N LYS A 132 1.91 -22.31 -9.09
CA LYS A 132 2.23 -21.00 -9.66
C LYS A 132 2.28 -19.93 -8.55
N GLY A 133 2.92 -18.79 -8.83
CA GLY A 133 3.00 -17.68 -7.89
C GLY A 133 3.63 -16.42 -8.49
N GLY A 134 3.33 -15.26 -7.91
CA GLY A 134 3.85 -13.97 -8.33
C GLY A 134 3.05 -13.28 -9.43
N GLU A 135 1.89 -13.83 -9.81
CA GLU A 135 0.88 -13.23 -10.67
C GLU A 135 0.24 -11.99 -10.02
N LEU A 136 -0.23 -11.07 -10.87
CA LEU A 136 -1.12 -10.00 -10.46
C LEU A 136 -2.43 -10.64 -9.98
N VAL A 137 -2.99 -10.15 -8.87
CA VAL A 137 -4.31 -10.59 -8.38
C VAL A 137 -5.37 -9.59 -8.78
N SER A 138 -6.66 -9.96 -8.67
CA SER A 138 -7.80 -9.11 -9.01
C SER A 138 -7.76 -7.74 -8.34
N GLU A 139 -7.34 -7.70 -7.08
CA GLU A 139 -7.18 -6.46 -6.32
C GLU A 139 -6.12 -5.55 -6.95
N GLY A 140 -5.06 -6.13 -7.50
CA GLY A 140 -4.03 -5.38 -8.22
C GLY A 140 -4.48 -4.91 -9.60
N GLU A 141 -5.36 -5.66 -10.27
CA GLU A 141 -6.00 -5.22 -11.52
C GLU A 141 -6.90 -4.01 -11.25
N GLU A 142 -7.77 -4.12 -10.25
CA GLU A 142 -8.67 -3.03 -9.83
C GLU A 142 -7.88 -1.80 -9.35
N GLU A 143 -6.78 -1.99 -8.62
CA GLU A 143 -5.90 -0.92 -8.18
C GLU A 143 -5.40 -0.08 -9.36
N LEU A 144 -4.92 -0.72 -10.43
CA LEU A 144 -4.39 -0.04 -11.61
C LEU A 144 -5.50 0.54 -12.50
N PHE A 145 -6.63 -0.16 -12.63
CA PHE A 145 -7.79 0.33 -13.34
C PHE A 145 -8.32 1.63 -12.72
N ASN A 146 -8.54 1.62 -11.40
CA ASN A 146 -8.99 2.79 -10.66
C ASN A 146 -7.94 3.89 -10.63
N PHE A 147 -6.65 3.54 -10.63
CA PHE A 147 -5.59 4.53 -10.80
C PHE A 147 -5.67 5.23 -12.15
N ALA A 148 -5.87 4.49 -13.23
CA ALA A 148 -6.04 5.08 -14.55
C ALA A 148 -7.27 5.98 -14.65
N ASN A 149 -8.40 5.60 -14.02
CA ASN A 149 -9.59 6.46 -13.97
C ASN A 149 -9.28 7.81 -13.31
N ARG A 150 -8.56 7.81 -12.18
CA ARG A 150 -8.13 9.06 -11.54
C ARG A 150 -7.19 9.89 -12.39
N VAL A 151 -6.28 9.24 -13.13
CA VAL A 151 -5.39 9.92 -14.08
C VAL A 151 -6.20 10.57 -15.20
N LYS A 152 -7.16 9.84 -15.78
CA LYS A 152 -8.07 10.32 -16.82
C LYS A 152 -8.91 11.50 -16.31
N GLU A 153 -9.50 11.38 -15.13
CA GLU A 153 -10.32 12.43 -14.49
C GLU A 153 -9.53 13.70 -14.21
N ARG A 154 -8.25 13.56 -13.82
CA ARG A 154 -7.40 14.71 -13.49
C ARG A 154 -6.83 15.41 -14.73
N PHE A 155 -6.58 14.68 -15.81
CA PHE A 155 -5.91 15.18 -17.00
C PHE A 155 -6.76 14.96 -18.26
N GLN A 156 -8.05 15.32 -18.20
CA GLN A 156 -9.04 15.01 -19.23
C GLN A 156 -8.59 15.45 -20.63
N ASP A 157 -8.11 16.69 -20.75
CA ASP A 157 -7.64 17.30 -22.00
C ASP A 157 -6.53 16.51 -22.71
N LEU A 158 -5.77 15.68 -21.98
CA LEU A 158 -4.72 14.83 -22.58
C LEU A 158 -5.28 13.58 -23.28
N PHE A 159 -6.55 13.24 -23.05
CA PHE A 159 -7.15 11.97 -23.48
C PHE A 159 -8.37 12.17 -24.40
N ASP A 160 -8.49 13.33 -25.02
CA ASP A 160 -9.61 13.65 -25.92
C ASP A 160 -9.46 13.04 -27.31
N GLU A 161 -8.23 12.85 -27.78
CA GLU A 161 -7.95 12.28 -29.10
C GLU A 161 -8.20 10.76 -29.16
N GLU A 162 -8.50 10.22 -30.35
CA GLU A 162 -8.61 8.77 -30.54
C GLU A 162 -7.27 8.08 -30.25
N TYR A 163 -7.31 6.89 -29.64
CA TYR A 163 -6.12 6.11 -29.37
C TYR A 163 -5.31 5.83 -30.65
N HIS A 164 -4.06 6.29 -30.63
CA HIS A 164 -2.98 5.87 -31.51
C HIS A 164 -1.73 5.47 -30.67
N PRO A 165 -1.03 4.36 -30.98
CA PRO A 165 0.11 3.88 -30.18
C PRO A 165 1.29 4.87 -30.09
N ASP A 166 1.45 5.75 -31.07
CA ASP A 166 2.50 6.78 -31.06
C ASP A 166 2.15 8.00 -30.21
N VAL A 167 0.87 8.22 -29.91
CA VAL A 167 0.38 9.30 -29.05
C VAL A 167 0.28 8.81 -27.60
N TYR A 168 -0.37 7.66 -27.41
CA TYR A 168 -0.58 7.04 -26.10
C TYR A 168 0.35 5.84 -25.92
N SER A 169 1.65 6.10 -25.80
CA SER A 169 2.63 5.02 -25.64
C SER A 169 2.52 4.37 -24.26
N ILE A 170 2.05 3.12 -24.23
CA ILE A 170 2.00 2.29 -23.01
C ILE A 170 3.11 1.26 -23.07
N ARG A 171 4.02 1.32 -22.09
CA ARG A 171 5.18 0.42 -22.00
C ARG A 171 5.16 -0.36 -20.69
N ALA A 172 5.59 -1.62 -20.75
CA ALA A 172 5.76 -2.45 -19.57
C ALA A 172 7.00 -3.33 -19.70
N THR A 173 7.62 -3.66 -18.57
CA THR A 173 8.65 -4.70 -18.53
C THR A 173 8.05 -6.04 -18.98
N GLN A 174 8.86 -6.93 -19.56
CA GLN A 174 8.42 -8.27 -19.95
C GLN A 174 8.23 -9.24 -18.74
N VAL A 175 7.72 -8.73 -17.63
CA VAL A 175 7.35 -9.49 -16.42
C VAL A 175 5.81 -9.60 -16.39
N PRO A 176 5.22 -10.80 -16.31
CA PRO A 176 3.77 -10.99 -16.50
C PRO A 176 2.86 -10.09 -15.65
N ARG A 177 3.19 -9.90 -14.36
CA ARG A 177 2.41 -9.00 -13.49
C ARG A 177 2.51 -7.53 -13.88
N ALA A 178 3.64 -7.10 -14.47
CA ALA A 178 3.83 -5.73 -14.92
C ALA A 178 3.07 -5.48 -16.23
N SER A 179 3.12 -6.42 -17.17
CA SER A 179 2.31 -6.34 -18.39
C SER A 179 0.81 -6.41 -18.09
N ALA A 180 0.37 -7.30 -17.19
CA ALA A 180 -1.03 -7.34 -16.75
C ALA A 180 -1.47 -6.03 -16.06
N SER A 181 -0.58 -5.41 -15.27
CA SER A 181 -0.85 -4.10 -14.64
C SER A 181 -1.00 -3.00 -15.69
N ALA A 182 -0.15 -2.99 -16.73
CA ALA A 182 -0.27 -2.04 -17.83
C ALA A 182 -1.56 -2.24 -18.62
N VAL A 183 -2.02 -3.48 -18.79
CA VAL A 183 -3.32 -3.78 -19.39
C VAL A 183 -4.47 -3.26 -18.52
N ALA A 184 -4.46 -3.56 -17.22
CA ALA A 184 -5.49 -3.06 -16.30
C ALA A 184 -5.56 -1.52 -16.27
N PHE A 185 -4.39 -0.87 -16.25
CA PHE A 185 -4.28 0.59 -16.35
C PHE A 185 -4.83 1.10 -17.69
N GLY A 186 -4.42 0.52 -18.83
CA GLY A 186 -4.91 0.93 -20.14
C GLY A 186 -6.42 0.74 -20.32
N LEU A 187 -7.00 -0.31 -19.74
CA LEU A 187 -8.44 -0.53 -19.73
C LEU A 187 -9.20 0.56 -18.98
N GLY A 188 -8.69 1.05 -17.85
CA GLY A 188 -9.29 2.19 -17.15
C GLY A 188 -9.14 3.49 -17.94
N LEU A 189 -7.92 3.76 -18.42
CA LEU A 189 -7.60 4.97 -19.16
C LEU A 189 -8.47 5.15 -20.42
N LEU A 190 -8.64 4.06 -21.16
CA LEU A 190 -9.36 4.03 -22.44
C LEU A 190 -10.79 3.49 -22.31
N SER A 191 -11.30 3.35 -21.09
CA SER A 191 -12.68 2.93 -20.84
C SER A 191 -13.66 3.89 -21.52
N GLY A 192 -14.64 3.34 -22.24
CA GLY A 192 -15.65 4.12 -22.99
C GLY A 192 -15.14 4.77 -24.28
N LYS A 193 -13.87 4.57 -24.66
CA LYS A 193 -13.27 5.14 -25.88
C LYS A 193 -13.28 4.18 -27.09
N GLY A 194 -13.96 3.04 -26.98
CA GLY A 194 -14.05 2.03 -28.04
C GLY A 194 -15.45 1.45 -28.23
N LYS A 195 -15.53 0.31 -28.93
CA LYS A 195 -16.80 -0.35 -29.30
C LYS A 195 -16.84 -1.84 -28.93
N LEU A 196 -15.83 -2.33 -28.20
CA LEU A 196 -15.70 -3.75 -27.88
C LEU A 196 -16.44 -4.09 -26.57
N GLY A 197 -17.45 -4.96 -26.68
CA GLY A 197 -18.22 -5.48 -25.55
C GLY A 197 -19.05 -4.40 -24.83
N ALA A 198 -19.74 -4.80 -23.76
CA ALA A 198 -20.62 -3.92 -22.99
C ALA A 198 -19.91 -2.73 -22.33
N GLY A 199 -18.60 -2.84 -22.10
CA GLY A 199 -17.77 -1.78 -21.52
C GLY A 199 -17.27 -0.73 -22.52
N ASN A 200 -17.63 -0.83 -23.81
CA ASN A 200 -17.11 0.05 -24.87
C ASN A 200 -15.58 0.15 -24.85
N ASN A 201 -14.92 -1.01 -24.69
CA ASN A 201 -13.47 -1.07 -24.55
C ASN A 201 -12.77 -0.74 -25.88
N ARG A 202 -11.60 -0.11 -25.77
CA ARG A 202 -10.67 0.11 -26.88
C ARG A 202 -9.51 -0.89 -26.75
N ALA A 203 -9.18 -1.60 -27.83
CA ALA A 203 -7.94 -2.35 -27.92
C ALA A 203 -6.75 -1.38 -28.00
N PHE A 204 -5.66 -1.69 -27.32
CA PHE A 204 -4.43 -0.91 -27.29
C PHE A 204 -3.20 -1.81 -27.25
N SER A 205 -2.05 -1.22 -27.54
CA SER A 205 -0.76 -1.91 -27.59
C SER A 205 0.00 -1.65 -26.30
N VAL A 206 0.52 -2.71 -25.69
CA VAL A 206 1.52 -2.61 -24.62
C VAL A 206 2.86 -3.03 -25.19
N LEU A 207 3.79 -2.10 -25.26
CA LEU A 207 5.14 -2.36 -25.75
C LEU A 207 6.02 -2.89 -24.61
N SER A 208 6.94 -3.79 -24.95
CA SER A 208 7.90 -4.31 -23.97
C SER A 208 9.26 -4.54 -24.61
N GLU A 209 10.30 -4.14 -23.90
CA GLU A 209 11.68 -4.51 -24.22
C GLU A 209 11.98 -5.95 -23.75
N SER A 210 12.94 -6.59 -24.40
CA SER A 210 13.43 -7.91 -23.97
C SER A 210 14.02 -7.83 -22.57
N ARG A 211 13.78 -8.88 -21.75
CA ARG A 211 14.41 -8.98 -20.41
C ARG A 211 15.93 -8.89 -20.43
N ALA A 212 16.56 -9.25 -21.54
CA ALA A 212 18.02 -9.23 -21.67
C ALA A 212 18.56 -7.80 -21.87
N SER A 213 17.78 -6.90 -22.47
CA SER A 213 18.24 -5.61 -22.98
C SER A 213 17.41 -4.41 -22.54
N ASP A 214 16.46 -4.59 -21.61
CA ASP A 214 15.65 -3.50 -21.07
C ASP A 214 16.49 -2.60 -20.15
N ILE A 215 17.13 -1.60 -20.75
CA ILE A 215 17.97 -0.61 -20.08
C ILE A 215 17.18 0.53 -19.43
N CYS A 216 15.88 0.64 -19.69
CA CYS A 216 15.07 1.75 -19.19
C CYS A 216 14.37 1.36 -17.88
N LEU A 217 13.56 0.31 -17.91
CA LEU A 217 12.75 -0.11 -16.77
C LEU A 217 13.40 -1.22 -15.94
N ARG A 218 14.41 -1.90 -16.51
CA ARG A 218 15.05 -3.08 -15.92
C ARG A 218 16.57 -3.04 -15.98
N PHE A 219 17.16 -1.85 -16.05
CA PHE A 219 18.63 -1.68 -16.08
C PHE A 219 19.36 -2.48 -15.00
N PHE A 220 18.73 -2.61 -13.82
CA PHE A 220 19.25 -3.36 -12.69
C PHE A 220 19.40 -4.88 -12.93
N ASP A 221 18.67 -5.42 -13.90
CA ASP A 221 18.73 -6.82 -14.32
C ASP A 221 19.55 -7.04 -15.59
N SER A 222 19.88 -6.00 -16.36
CA SER A 222 20.76 -6.10 -17.53
C SER A 222 22.20 -5.65 -17.25
N CYS A 223 22.41 -4.74 -16.29
CA CYS A 223 23.72 -4.21 -15.95
C CYS A 223 24.51 -5.16 -15.04
N LYS A 224 25.56 -5.78 -15.59
CA LYS A 224 26.43 -6.72 -14.85
C LYS A 224 27.15 -6.05 -13.68
N THR A 225 27.71 -4.85 -13.89
CA THR A 225 28.36 -4.06 -12.83
C THR A 225 27.43 -3.79 -11.66
N TYR A 226 26.16 -3.47 -11.93
CA TYR A 226 25.17 -3.24 -10.88
C TYR A 226 24.83 -4.52 -10.11
N LYS A 227 24.69 -5.67 -10.79
CA LYS A 227 24.47 -6.96 -10.12
C LYS A 227 25.63 -7.33 -9.19
N ASP A 228 26.87 -7.13 -9.65
CA ASP A 228 28.06 -7.45 -8.86
C ASP A 228 28.20 -6.50 -7.67
N TYR A 229 27.88 -5.21 -7.86
CA TYR A 229 27.76 -4.24 -6.78
C TYR A 229 26.74 -4.70 -5.73
N ARG A 230 25.52 -5.09 -6.14
CA ARG A 230 24.49 -5.57 -5.22
C ARG A 230 24.92 -6.80 -4.43
N LYS A 231 25.52 -7.78 -5.09
CA LYS A 231 26.04 -8.98 -4.43
C LYS A 231 27.10 -8.64 -3.38
N ARG A 232 27.99 -7.69 -3.69
CA ARG A 232 29.01 -7.22 -2.74
C ARG A 232 28.41 -6.45 -1.55
N LYS A 233 27.28 -5.76 -1.75
CA LYS A 233 26.60 -4.96 -0.72
C LYS A 233 25.55 -5.71 0.10
N GLU A 234 25.13 -6.89 -0.32
CA GLU A 234 24.16 -7.73 0.41
C GLU A 234 24.60 -8.00 1.86
N PRO A 235 25.86 -8.35 2.16
CA PRO A 235 26.30 -8.55 3.55
C PRO A 235 26.21 -7.28 4.42
N ASP A 236 26.41 -6.08 3.84
CA ASP A 236 26.29 -4.82 4.59
C ASP A 236 24.83 -4.59 5.02
N VAL A 237 23.87 -4.96 4.16
CA VAL A 237 22.43 -4.90 4.46
C VAL A 237 22.04 -5.94 5.51
N ASP A 238 22.59 -7.14 5.43
CA ASP A 238 22.30 -8.20 6.41
C ASP A 238 22.81 -7.82 7.81
N LYS A 239 24.02 -7.26 7.90
CA LYS A 239 24.57 -6.73 9.16
C LYS A 239 23.71 -5.63 9.79
N GLN A 240 23.01 -4.84 8.99
CA GLN A 240 22.09 -3.81 9.51
C GLN A 240 20.78 -4.41 10.02
N LYS A 241 20.31 -5.52 9.43
CA LYS A 241 19.06 -6.17 9.80
C LYS A 241 19.19 -7.09 11.01
N GLU A 242 20.34 -7.73 11.15
CA GLU A 242 20.58 -8.77 12.14
C GLU A 242 20.29 -8.31 13.58
N PRO A 243 20.79 -7.14 14.06
CA PRO A 243 20.48 -6.69 15.42
C PRO A 243 18.99 -6.46 15.66
N ILE A 244 18.28 -5.96 14.66
CA ILE A 244 16.83 -5.72 14.73
C ILE A 244 16.10 -7.06 14.82
N LEU A 245 16.46 -8.03 13.97
CA LEU A 245 15.85 -9.36 13.98
C LEU A 245 16.14 -10.13 15.28
N GLU A 246 17.34 -10.03 15.83
CA GLU A 246 17.71 -10.64 17.11
C GLU A 246 16.93 -10.04 18.28
N HIS A 247 16.81 -8.71 18.30
CA HIS A 247 16.04 -7.99 19.30
C HIS A 247 14.56 -8.41 19.27
N VAL A 248 13.93 -8.34 18.10
CA VAL A 248 12.52 -8.75 17.91
C VAL A 248 12.34 -10.23 18.25
N THR A 249 13.28 -11.09 17.86
CA THR A 249 13.23 -12.51 18.17
C THR A 249 13.26 -12.76 19.68
N SER A 250 14.17 -12.11 20.39
CA SER A 250 14.27 -12.21 21.85
C SER A 250 12.96 -11.74 22.52
N ALA A 251 12.39 -10.63 22.07
CA ALA A 251 11.12 -10.12 22.57
C ALA A 251 9.96 -11.11 22.34
N LEU A 252 9.85 -11.69 21.15
CA LEU A 252 8.81 -12.67 20.80
C LEU A 252 8.97 -13.98 21.60
N VAL A 253 10.21 -14.46 21.80
CA VAL A 253 10.50 -15.63 22.65
C VAL A 253 10.04 -15.37 24.09
N SER A 254 10.37 -14.21 24.66
CA SER A 254 9.95 -13.85 26.02
C SER A 254 8.43 -13.66 26.16
N ARG A 255 7.77 -13.11 25.13
CA ARG A 255 6.33 -12.84 25.13
C ARG A 255 5.51 -14.13 25.00
N TYR A 256 5.88 -15.00 24.07
CA TYR A 256 5.09 -16.17 23.69
C TYR A 256 5.61 -17.50 24.25
N HIS A 257 6.80 -17.52 24.85
CA HIS A 257 7.43 -18.72 25.42
C HIS A 257 7.64 -19.83 24.37
N LEU A 258 7.79 -19.42 23.10
CA LEU A 258 8.09 -20.29 21.98
C LEU A 258 9.54 -20.08 21.56
N LYS A 259 10.24 -21.18 21.23
CA LYS A 259 11.64 -21.16 20.79
C LYS A 259 11.79 -20.67 19.35
N PHE A 260 11.37 -19.44 19.08
CA PHE A 260 11.51 -18.81 17.77
C PHE A 260 12.99 -18.58 17.44
N THR A 261 13.34 -18.85 16.18
CA THR A 261 14.59 -18.43 15.55
C THR A 261 14.39 -17.12 14.79
N THR A 262 15.48 -16.43 14.44
CA THR A 262 15.43 -15.24 13.57
C THR A 262 14.79 -15.53 12.21
N GLN A 263 14.98 -16.75 11.68
CA GLN A 263 14.32 -17.21 10.46
C GLN A 263 12.81 -17.38 10.66
N ASP A 264 12.37 -17.89 11.82
CA ASP A 264 10.94 -18.02 12.15
C ASP A 264 10.29 -16.62 12.17
N VAL A 265 10.92 -15.67 12.87
CA VAL A 265 10.44 -14.28 12.97
C VAL A 265 10.42 -13.58 11.62
N SER A 266 11.45 -13.72 10.79
CA SER A 266 11.44 -13.21 9.42
C SER A 266 10.29 -13.79 8.59
N SER A 267 10.00 -15.09 8.75
CA SER A 267 8.93 -15.76 8.02
C SER A 267 7.54 -15.34 8.54
N LEU A 268 7.40 -15.12 9.85
CA LEU A 268 6.19 -14.58 10.48
C LEU A 268 5.93 -13.13 10.06
N TRP A 269 6.97 -12.31 9.98
CA TRP A 269 6.83 -10.95 9.44
C TRP A 269 6.43 -10.97 7.96
N PHE A 270 6.99 -11.90 7.19
CA PHE A 270 6.55 -12.14 5.82
C PHE A 270 5.08 -12.57 5.75
N LEU A 271 4.66 -13.51 6.60
CA LEU A 271 3.25 -13.93 6.69
C LEU A 271 2.33 -12.77 7.04
N CYS A 272 2.67 -11.96 8.04
CA CYS A 272 1.91 -10.76 8.40
C CYS A 272 1.69 -9.85 7.19
N LYS A 273 2.75 -9.54 6.44
CA LYS A 273 2.63 -8.72 5.22
C LYS A 273 1.66 -9.32 4.22
N GLN A 274 1.67 -10.64 4.01
CA GLN A 274 0.75 -11.27 3.09
C GLN A 274 -0.69 -11.32 3.61
N GLU A 275 -0.89 -11.62 4.89
CA GLU A 275 -2.20 -11.62 5.55
C GLU A 275 -2.84 -10.23 5.54
N ALA A 276 -2.09 -9.21 5.94
CA ALA A 276 -2.57 -7.84 6.01
C ALA A 276 -2.83 -7.24 4.61
N SER A 277 -1.92 -7.44 3.64
CA SER A 277 -2.08 -6.84 2.31
C SER A 277 -3.02 -7.61 1.37
N LEU A 278 -3.10 -8.94 1.45
CA LEU A 278 -3.90 -9.73 0.51
C LEU A 278 -5.21 -10.23 1.10
N LEU A 279 -5.26 -10.45 2.42
CA LEU A 279 -6.41 -11.07 3.08
C LEU A 279 -7.11 -10.13 4.06
N ASN A 280 -6.55 -8.94 4.29
CA ASN A 280 -6.99 -7.99 5.30
C ASN A 280 -7.07 -8.61 6.72
N ILE A 281 -6.18 -9.58 7.00
CA ILE A 281 -6.08 -10.25 8.30
C ILE A 281 -4.93 -9.60 9.08
N THR A 282 -5.25 -9.00 10.24
CA THR A 282 -4.26 -8.35 11.12
C THR A 282 -4.18 -8.99 12.51
N ASN A 283 -5.07 -9.92 12.84
CA ASN A 283 -5.16 -10.60 14.14
C ASN A 283 -4.50 -11.99 14.15
N GLN A 284 -3.54 -12.26 13.24
CA GLN A 284 -2.79 -13.52 13.19
C GLN A 284 -1.28 -13.32 13.30
N ALA A 285 -0.52 -13.37 12.21
CA ALA A 285 0.93 -13.16 12.31
C ALA A 285 1.27 -11.72 12.72
N CYS A 286 0.45 -10.74 12.31
CA CYS A 286 0.69 -9.34 12.62
C CYS A 286 0.58 -9.01 14.11
N GLN A 287 -0.36 -9.64 14.84
CA GLN A 287 -0.50 -9.42 16.30
C GLN A 287 0.68 -9.93 17.12
N LEU A 288 1.65 -10.62 16.52
CA LEU A 288 2.89 -11.01 17.20
C LEU A 288 3.82 -9.83 17.45
N PHE A 289 3.70 -8.80 16.63
CA PHE A 289 4.57 -7.64 16.60
C PHE A 289 3.84 -6.44 17.21
N ASN A 290 4.55 -5.66 18.03
CA ASN A 290 4.05 -4.38 18.51
C ASN A 290 4.45 -3.23 17.56
N GLU A 291 4.00 -2.01 17.86
CA GLU A 291 4.28 -0.82 17.05
C GLU A 291 5.79 -0.54 16.94
N ASP A 292 6.54 -0.61 18.05
CA ASP A 292 7.99 -0.36 18.06
C ASP A 292 8.78 -1.36 17.20
N GLU A 293 8.32 -2.62 17.15
CA GLU A 293 8.90 -3.70 16.36
C GLU A 293 8.59 -3.59 14.85
N VAL A 294 7.64 -2.73 14.48
CA VAL A 294 7.15 -2.54 13.09
C VAL A 294 7.49 -1.15 12.52
N GLY A 295 7.49 -0.12 13.36
CA GLY A 295 7.57 1.30 12.99
C GLY A 295 8.97 1.86 12.74
N CYS A 296 10.02 1.04 12.91
CA CYS A 296 11.41 1.43 12.63
C CYS A 296 11.74 1.43 11.12
#